data_AF-A0A4S8J6L6-F1
#
_entry.id   AF-A0A4S8J6L6-F1
#
_cell.length_a   1.000
_cell.length_b   1.000
_cell.length_c   1.000
_cell.angle_alpha   90.00
_cell.angle_beta   90.00
_cell.angle_gamma   90.00
#
_symmetry.space_group_name_H-M   'P 1'
#
loop_
_entity.id
_entity.type
_entity.pdbx_description
1 polymer ?
#
loop_
_entity_poly.entity_id
_entity_poly.type
_entity_poly.pdbx_seq_one_letter_code
_entity_poly.pdbx_strand_id
1 'polypeptide(L)'
;MDVINRSTSGIRVLSSRYIYKPSQQTLFSSGSRPKQIHEIKDFLLTARRKDARSVKIKRSKDVVKFKVRCAKYLYTLCVFDSEKADKLKQSLPPGLSVQEV
;
A
#
# COMPACT_ATOMS: atom_id res chain seq x y z
N MET A 1 32.76 -40.62 10.90
CA MET A 1 34.01 -40.82 10.15
C MET A 1 33.62 -40.95 8.68
N ASP A 2 33.96 -40.12 7.71
CA ASP A 2 34.65 -38.85 7.62
C ASP A 2 34.22 -38.20 6.29
N VAL A 3 34.39 -36.88 6.25
CA VAL A 3 34.18 -35.92 5.16
C VAL A 3 34.86 -36.38 3.84
N ILE A 4 34.36 -36.01 2.64
CA ILE A 4 35.00 -35.00 1.77
C ILE A 4 34.06 -34.48 0.66
N ASN A 5 34.19 -33.17 0.50
CA ASN A 5 33.48 -32.17 -0.26
C ASN A 5 34.10 -32.00 -1.67
N ARG A 6 33.29 -31.71 -2.72
CA ARG A 6 33.75 -30.96 -3.91
C ARG A 6 32.58 -30.34 -4.70
N SER A 7 32.31 -29.08 -4.39
CA SER A 7 31.98 -27.97 -5.30
C SER A 7 31.33 -28.28 -6.65
N THR A 8 30.05 -27.92 -6.80
CA THR A 8 29.56 -27.13 -7.94
C THR A 8 28.57 -26.07 -7.44
N SER A 9 28.99 -24.82 -7.55
CA SER A 9 28.19 -23.59 -7.69
C SER A 9 26.68 -23.65 -7.36
N GLY A 10 26.32 -23.04 -6.22
CA GLY A 10 25.22 -22.07 -6.23
C GLY A 10 23.94 -22.36 -5.45
N ILE A 11 23.83 -23.45 -4.69
CA ILE A 11 22.61 -23.73 -3.90
C ILE A 11 22.88 -23.51 -2.41
N ARG A 12 22.50 -22.32 -1.91
CA ARG A 12 22.32 -22.09 -0.47
C ARG A 12 20.83 -22.18 -0.14
N VAL A 13 20.39 -23.36 0.26
CA VAL A 13 19.18 -23.52 1.09
C VAL A 13 19.61 -23.25 2.53
N LEU A 14 19.19 -22.11 3.10
CA LEU A 14 19.28 -21.86 4.54
C LEU A 14 18.01 -21.17 5.04
N SER A 15 17.40 -21.82 6.04
CA SER A 15 16.56 -21.24 7.11
C SER A 15 15.05 -21.06 6.86
N SER A 16 14.26 -22.06 7.28
CA SER A 16 13.10 -22.00 8.21
C SER A 16 12.10 -20.81 8.20
N ARG A 17 11.93 -20.05 7.11
CA ARG A 17 10.92 -18.96 7.04
C ARG A 17 10.24 -18.83 5.67
N TYR A 18 9.52 -19.87 5.25
CA TYR A 18 8.38 -19.73 4.33
C TYR A 18 7.15 -20.01 5.20
N ILE A 19 6.23 -19.07 5.48
CA ILE A 19 5.46 -18.28 4.53
C ILE A 19 5.18 -16.87 5.10
N TYR A 20 5.84 -15.84 4.56
CA TYR A 20 5.20 -14.53 4.43
C TYR A 20 5.73 -13.88 3.15
N LYS A 21 4.96 -13.97 2.07
CA LYS A 21 5.12 -13.12 0.89
C LYS A 21 4.22 -11.91 1.10
N PRO A 22 4.71 -10.72 1.51
CA PRO A 22 3.94 -9.49 1.35
C PRO A 22 4.03 -9.10 -0.13
N SER A 23 3.36 -9.86 -0.98
CA SER A 23 3.15 -9.46 -2.37
C SER A 23 2.40 -8.13 -2.35
N GLN A 24 2.96 -7.14 -3.04
CA GLN A 24 2.52 -5.75 -3.15
C GLN A 24 3.03 -4.75 -2.09
N GLN A 25 4.36 -4.68 -1.91
CA GLN A 25 4.98 -3.38 -1.63
C GLN A 25 4.96 -2.54 -2.91
N THR A 26 3.88 -1.78 -3.12
CA THR A 26 3.93 -0.65 -4.05
C THR A 26 5.06 0.26 -3.63
N LEU A 27 5.98 0.58 -4.54
CA LEU A 27 7.09 1.51 -4.36
C LEU A 27 6.62 2.74 -3.56
N PHE A 28 6.87 2.73 -2.26
CA PHE A 28 6.65 3.90 -1.41
C PHE A 28 7.78 4.86 -1.78
N SER A 29 7.45 6.03 -2.33
CA SER A 29 8.43 7.09 -2.58
C SER A 29 9.26 7.27 -1.30
N SER A 30 10.59 7.16 -1.43
CA SER A 30 11.59 6.84 -0.40
C SER A 30 11.72 7.82 0.78
N GLY A 31 10.77 8.74 0.97
CA GLY A 31 10.76 9.70 2.08
C GLY A 31 9.43 9.89 2.81
N SER A 32 8.31 9.28 2.38
CA SER A 32 7.05 9.38 3.16
C SER A 32 6.92 8.31 4.20
N ARG A 33 6.79 8.75 5.46
CA ARG A 33 6.34 7.88 6.54
C ARG A 33 4.88 7.48 6.27
N PRO A 34 4.53 6.19 6.19
CA PRO A 34 3.15 5.76 6.00
C PRO A 34 2.33 5.99 7.27
N LYS A 35 1.06 6.34 7.11
CA LYS A 35 0.06 6.41 8.20
C LYS A 35 -1.22 5.71 7.77
N GLN A 36 -1.77 4.88 8.64
CA GLN A 36 -3.04 4.22 8.40
C GLN A 36 -4.18 5.07 8.96
N ILE A 37 -5.27 5.18 8.19
CA ILE A 37 -6.54 5.75 8.63
C ILE A 37 -7.53 4.60 8.79
N HIS A 38 -8.26 4.58 9.91
CA HIS A 38 -9.25 3.54 10.21
C HIS A 38 -10.67 4.01 9.88
N GLU A 39 -10.95 5.30 10.04
CA GLU A 39 -12.27 5.87 9.82
C GLU A 39 -12.39 6.61 8.49
N ILE A 40 -13.57 6.48 7.85
CA ILE A 40 -13.91 7.19 6.62
C ILE A 40 -13.95 8.71 6.83
N LYS A 41 -14.41 9.17 8.01
CA LYS A 41 -14.49 10.60 8.34
C LYS A 41 -13.12 11.26 8.27
N ASP A 42 -12.13 10.66 8.91
CA ASP A 42 -10.74 11.12 8.91
C ASP A 42 -10.12 11.10 7.51
N PHE A 43 -10.50 10.12 6.69
CA PHE A 43 -10.06 10.04 5.31
C PHE A 43 -10.59 11.21 4.47
N LEU A 44 -11.89 11.52 4.56
CA LEU A 44 -12.50 12.64 3.83
C LEU A 44 -11.93 13.98 4.29
N LEU A 45 -11.69 14.15 5.60
CA LEU A 45 -10.99 15.31 6.12
C LEU A 45 -9.59 15.42 5.53
N THR A 46 -8.84 14.31 5.47
CA THR A 46 -7.48 14.28 4.93
C THR A 46 -7.44 14.61 3.44
N ALA A 47 -8.37 14.08 2.64
CA ALA A 47 -8.46 14.35 1.20
C ALA A 47 -8.79 15.81 0.87
N ARG A 48 -9.49 16.52 1.76
CA ARG A 48 -9.83 17.94 1.60
C ARG A 48 -8.77 18.92 2.09
N ARG A 49 -7.69 18.44 2.72
CA ARG A 49 -6.64 19.32 3.22
C ARG A 49 -5.86 19.98 2.08
N LYS A 50 -5.42 21.22 2.30
CA LYS A 50 -4.59 21.99 1.35
C LYS A 50 -3.27 21.32 0.95
N ASP A 51 -2.75 20.42 1.78
CA ASP A 51 -1.49 19.72 1.53
C ASP A 51 -1.67 18.36 0.83
N ALA A 52 -2.91 17.94 0.57
CA ALA A 52 -3.22 16.77 -0.23
C ALA A 52 -2.95 17.07 -1.72
N ARG A 53 -2.06 16.29 -2.33
CA ARG A 53 -1.62 16.49 -3.73
C ARG A 53 -2.29 15.54 -4.69
N SER A 54 -2.42 14.27 -4.30
CA SER A 54 -3.02 13.24 -5.13
C SER A 54 -3.52 12.07 -4.29
N VAL A 55 -4.45 11.31 -4.87
CA VAL A 55 -4.95 10.06 -4.31
C VAL A 55 -4.65 8.95 -5.29
N LYS A 56 -3.93 7.93 -4.82
CA LYS A 56 -3.75 6.69 -5.55
C LYS A 56 -4.73 5.65 -5.04
N ILE A 57 -5.67 5.25 -5.89
CA ILE A 57 -6.62 4.18 -5.59
C ILE A 57 -5.99 2.89 -6.10
N LYS A 58 -5.69 1.99 -5.18
CA LYS A 58 -5.15 0.68 -5.51
C LYS A 58 -6.20 -0.38 -5.28
N ARG A 59 -6.62 -1.06 -6.34
CA ARG A 59 -7.53 -2.21 -6.23
C ARG A 59 -6.74 -3.50 -6.10
N SER A 60 -7.24 -4.40 -5.26
CA SER A 60 -6.77 -5.77 -5.09
C SER A 60 -8.02 -6.65 -4.98
N LYS A 61 -7.85 -7.98 -5.01
CA LYS A 61 -8.98 -8.93 -5.12
C LYS A 61 -10.10 -8.64 -4.12
N ASP A 62 -9.76 -8.43 -2.85
CA ASP A 62 -10.73 -8.28 -1.75
C ASP A 62 -10.55 -6.96 -0.98
N VAL A 63 -9.68 -6.06 -1.46
CA VAL A 63 -9.39 -4.81 -0.76
C VAL A 63 -9.06 -3.69 -1.73
N VAL A 64 -9.67 -2.54 -1.49
CA VAL A 64 -9.36 -1.28 -2.16
C VAL A 64 -8.61 -0.39 -1.16
N LYS A 65 -7.44 0.10 -1.56
CA LYS A 65 -6.61 0.99 -0.75
C LYS A 65 -6.60 2.39 -1.33
N PHE A 66 -7.13 3.35 -0.60
CA PHE A 66 -7.06 4.77 -0.95
C PHE A 66 -5.81 5.38 -0.31
N LYS A 67 -4.85 5.81 -1.14
CA LYS A 67 -3.57 6.32 -0.70
C LYS A 67 -3.47 7.82 -1.00
N VAL A 68 -3.67 8.66 0.01
CA VAL A 68 -3.58 10.12 -0.11
C VAL A 68 -2.14 10.57 0.11
N ARG A 69 -1.56 11.23 -0.89
CA ARG A 69 -0.25 11.86 -0.81
C ARG A 69 -0.38 13.24 -0.18
N CYS A 70 0.11 13.40 1.05
CA CYS A 70 0.26 14.69 1.70
C CYS A 70 1.73 15.16 1.64
N ALA A 71 2.04 16.32 2.21
CA ALA A 71 3.42 16.83 2.24
C ALA A 71 4.39 15.85 2.90
N LYS A 72 4.11 15.44 4.15
CA LYS A 72 5.01 14.60 4.97
C LYS A 72 4.68 13.10 4.95
N TYR A 73 3.39 12.77 4.93
CA TYR A 73 2.90 11.40 5.12
C TYR A 73 2.16 10.90 3.89
N LEU A 74 2.15 9.58 3.74
CA LEU A 74 1.23 8.87 2.85
C LEU A 74 0.13 8.26 3.72
N TYR A 75 -1.09 8.75 3.61
CA TYR A 75 -2.23 8.22 4.35
C TYR A 75 -2.88 7.10 3.55
N THR A 76 -3.15 5.96 4.20
CA THR A 76 -3.82 4.82 3.56
C THR A 76 -5.09 4.46 4.32
N LEU A 77 -6.22 4.46 3.62
CA LEU A 77 -7.47 3.83 4.07
C LEU A 77 -7.64 2.50 3.33
N CYS A 78 -7.86 1.42 4.06
CA CYS A 78 -8.19 0.10 3.51
C CYS A 78 -9.69 -0.12 3.60
N VAL A 79 -10.34 -0.45 2.49
CA VAL A 79 -11.77 -0.75 2.41
C VAL A 79 -11.92 -2.13 1.78
N PHE A 80 -12.62 -3.03 2.48
CA PHE A 80 -12.83 -4.41 2.02
C PHE A 80 -14.06 -4.55 1.11
N ASP A 81 -14.98 -3.59 1.17
CA ASP A 81 -16.23 -3.58 0.42
C ASP A 81 -16.07 -2.72 -0.84
N SER A 82 -16.21 -3.33 -2.01
CA SER A 82 -16.05 -2.68 -3.31
C SER A 82 -17.11 -1.61 -3.57
N GLU A 83 -18.37 -1.85 -3.17
CA GLU A 83 -19.46 -0.88 -3.39
C GLU A 83 -19.26 0.37 -2.53
N LYS A 84 -18.82 0.20 -1.28
CA LYS A 84 -18.43 1.33 -0.43
C LYS A 84 -17.25 2.08 -1.01
N ALA A 85 -16.27 1.37 -1.57
CA ALA A 85 -15.12 2.00 -2.21
C ALA A 85 -15.53 2.86 -3.42
N ASP A 86 -16.46 2.40 -4.25
CA ASP A 86 -16.91 3.18 -5.41
C ASP A 86 -17.70 4.43 -5.00
N LYS A 87 -18.53 4.34 -3.95
CA LYS A 87 -19.18 5.52 -3.33
C LYS A 87 -18.15 6.50 -2.76
N LEU A 88 -17.08 6.00 -2.14
CA LEU A 88 -15.99 6.83 -1.62
C LEU A 88 -15.22 7.52 -2.73
N LYS A 89 -14.99 6.84 -3.87
CA LYS A 89 -14.35 7.42 -5.05
C LYS A 89 -15.16 8.62 -5.58
N GLN A 90 -16.49 8.52 -5.59
CA GLN A 90 -17.38 9.63 -6.00
C GLN A 90 -17.41 10.79 -5.02
N SER A 91 -17.18 10.52 -3.73
CA SER A 91 -17.14 11.55 -2.67
C SER A 91 -15.84 12.37 -2.64
N LEU A 92 -14.85 12.01 -3.46
CA LEU A 92 -13.57 12.72 -3.50
C LEU A 92 -13.73 14.12 -4.12
N PRO A 93 -13.01 15.14 -3.60
CA PRO A 93 -13.09 16.48 -4.16
C PRO A 93 -12.57 16.51 -5.61
N PRO A 94 -13.28 17.17 -6.56
CA PRO A 94 -12.95 17.15 -7.99
C PRO A 94 -11.63 17.83 -8.35
N GLY A 95 -11.07 18.65 -7.45
CA GLY A 95 -9.77 19.30 -7.63
C GLY A 95 -8.55 18.45 -7.25
N LEU A 96 -8.76 17.22 -6.78
CA LEU A 96 -7.69 16.34 -6.33
C LEU A 96 -7.32 15.34 -7.42
N SER A 97 -6.04 15.24 -7.76
CA SER A 97 -5.57 14.30 -8.81
C SER A 97 -5.76 12.85 -8.35
N VAL A 98 -6.60 12.09 -9.06
CA VAL A 98 -6.86 10.67 -8.78
C VAL A 98 -6.11 9.79 -9.78
N GLN A 99 -5.33 8.84 -9.27
CA GLN A 99 -4.63 7.84 -10.06
C GLN A 99 -5.12 6.45 -9.68
N GLU A 100 -5.56 5.65 -10.65
CA GLU A 100 -6.04 4.28 -10.45
C GLU A 100 -4.96 3.28 -10.87
N VAL A 101 -4.62 2.32 -9.98
CA VAL A 101 -3.49 1.36 -10.12
C VAL A 101 -3.86 -0.03 -9.62
#